data_AF-A0A528V1S8-F1
#
_entry.id   AF-A0A528V1S8-F1
#
_cell.length_a   1.000
_cell.length_b   1.000
_cell.length_c   1.000
_cell.angle_alpha   90.00
_cell.angle_beta   90.00
_cell.angle_gamma   90.00
#
_symmetry.space_group_name_H-M   'P 1'
#
loop_
_entity.id
_entity.type
_entity.pdbx_description
1 polymer ?
#
loop_
_entity_poly.entity_id
_entity_poly.type
_entity_poly.pdbx_seq_one_letter_code
_entity_poly.pdbx_strand_id
1 'polypeptide(L)'
;FTLVQSYEARVPVHHFDLYRLSAASELDELGFDEALAQGAALVEWPERAEAYLPKTAVLIELVHQDDGRLARLSGQGAAFERAARSLA
;
A
#
# COMPACT_ATOMS: atom_id res chain seq x y z
N PHE A 1 -9.81 16.38 -2.23
CA PHE A 1 -9.21 15.10 -1.84
C PHE A 1 -8.74 14.43 -3.10
N THR A 2 -7.49 13.99 -3.13
CA THR A 2 -6.85 13.38 -4.31
C THR A 2 -6.78 11.89 -4.07
N LEU A 3 -7.21 11.08 -5.04
CA LEU A 3 -7.09 9.61 -4.94
C LEU A 3 -5.63 9.16 -4.98
N VAL A 4 -4.76 9.95 -5.61
CA VAL A 4 -3.32 9.68 -5.73
C VAL A 4 -2.52 10.92 -5.33
N GLN A 5 -1.49 10.72 -4.50
CA GLN A 5 -0.49 11.73 -4.16
C GLN A 5 0.92 11.16 -4.35
N SER A 6 1.75 11.84 -5.15
CA SER A 6 3.12 11.42 -5.42
C SER A 6 4.11 12.21 -4.55
N TYR A 7 5.16 11.51 -4.09
CA TYR A 7 6.24 12.07 -3.31
C TYR A 7 7.57 11.74 -3.97
N GLU A 8 8.36 12.79 -4.26
CA GLU A 8 9.73 12.61 -4.72
C GLU A 8 10.64 12.32 -3.53
N ALA A 9 10.95 11.04 -3.35
CA ALA A 9 11.92 10.55 -2.39
C ALA A 9 13.01 9.74 -3.11
N ARG A 10 13.98 9.19 -2.36
CA ARG A 10 15.05 8.35 -2.93
C ARG A 10 14.47 7.21 -3.79
N VAL A 11 13.37 6.63 -3.36
CA VAL A 11 12.51 5.76 -4.15
C VAL A 11 11.19 6.53 -4.31
N PRO A 12 10.69 6.78 -5.52
CA PRO A 12 9.41 7.43 -5.72
C PRO A 12 8.30 6.71 -4.94
N VAL A 13 7.46 7.47 -4.24
CA VAL A 13 6.33 6.92 -3.49
C VAL A 13 5.03 7.50 -4.02
N HIS A 14 4.08 6.65 -4.34
CA HIS A 14 2.74 7.02 -4.75
C HIS A 14 1.75 6.53 -3.71
N HIS A 15 1.02 7.45 -3.10
CA HIS A 15 0.01 7.15 -2.10
C HIS A 15 -1.37 7.15 -2.75
N PHE A 16 -2.04 6.00 -2.68
CA PHE A 16 -3.39 5.78 -3.15
C PHE A 16 -4.34 5.71 -1.95
N ASP A 17 -5.36 6.56 -1.93
CA ASP A 17 -6.49 6.46 -0.97
C ASP A 17 -7.71 5.93 -1.72
N LEU A 18 -8.02 4.65 -1.51
CA LEU A 18 -9.09 3.96 -2.24
C LEU A 18 -10.45 4.05 -1.55
N TYR A 19 -10.61 4.81 -0.46
CA TYR A 19 -11.87 4.90 0.29
C TYR A 19 -13.06 5.25 -0.61
N ARG A 20 -12.83 6.09 -1.62
CA ARG A 20 -13.84 6.59 -2.57
C ARG A 20 -13.76 5.95 -3.96
N LEU A 21 -12.97 4.89 -4.13
CA LEU A 21 -12.90 4.16 -5.39
C LEU A 21 -14.28 3.53 -5.66
N SER A 22 -14.85 3.79 -6.84
CA SER A 22 -16.20 3.32 -7.17
C SER A 22 -16.19 1.88 -7.65
N ALA A 23 -15.14 1.50 -8.38
CA ALA A 23 -14.90 0.13 -8.82
C ALA A 23 -13.41 -0.20 -8.79
N ALA A 24 -13.07 -1.44 -8.43
CA ALA A 24 -11.68 -1.90 -8.37
C ALA A 24 -10.92 -1.73 -9.70
N SER A 25 -11.62 -1.82 -10.84
CA SER A 25 -11.06 -1.62 -12.19
C SER A 25 -10.60 -0.19 -12.46
N GLU A 26 -11.08 0.81 -11.72
CA GLU A 26 -10.64 2.20 -11.86
C GLU A 26 -9.19 2.38 -11.37
N LEU A 27 -8.63 1.40 -10.63
CA LEU A 27 -7.25 1.47 -10.14
C LEU A 27 -6.22 1.55 -11.28
N ASP A 28 -6.48 0.87 -12.39
CA ASP A 28 -5.61 0.91 -13.57
C ASP A 28 -5.58 2.31 -14.20
N GLU A 29 -6.74 2.99 -14.25
CA GLU A 29 -6.86 4.36 -14.76
C GLU A 29 -6.15 5.40 -13.87
N LEU A 30 -5.90 5.04 -12.60
CA LEU A 30 -5.13 5.87 -11.65
C LEU A 30 -3.60 5.69 -11.80
N GLY A 31 -3.13 4.86 -12.73
CA GLY A 31 -1.71 4.66 -13.01
C GLY A 31 -0.99 3.80 -11.96
N PHE A 32 -1.68 2.80 -11.40
CA PHE A 32 -1.14 1.95 -10.34
C PHE A 32 0.05 1.10 -10.79
N ASP A 33 -0.01 0.54 -11.99
CA ASP A 33 1.09 -0.27 -12.54
C ASP A 33 2.34 0.57 -12.80
N GLU A 34 2.19 1.79 -13.31
CA GLU A 34 3.29 2.73 -13.49
C GLU A 34 3.92 3.12 -12.16
N ALA A 35 3.10 3.36 -11.13
CA ALA A 35 3.58 3.67 -9.79
C ALA A 35 4.42 2.52 -9.20
N LEU A 36 3.99 1.27 -9.39
CA LEU A 36 4.74 0.08 -8.97
C LEU A 36 6.03 -0.12 -9.77
N ALA A 37 6.03 0.22 -11.06
CA ALA A 37 7.21 0.10 -11.91
C ALA A 37 8.29 1.16 -11.58
N GLN A 38 7.88 2.34 -11.11
CA GLN A 38 8.79 3.46 -10.80
C GLN A 38 9.30 3.45 -9.35
N GLY A 39 8.56 2.85 -8.42
CA GLY A 39 8.92 2.87 -7.01
C GLY A 39 8.00 2.05 -6.11
N ALA A 40 7.44 2.70 -5.10
CA ALA A 40 6.57 2.06 -4.12
C ALA A 40 5.17 2.68 -4.12
N ALA A 41 4.15 1.83 -4.00
CA ALA A 41 2.78 2.26 -3.75
C ALA A 41 2.43 2.07 -2.27
N LEU A 42 1.92 3.13 -1.64
CA LEU A 42 1.22 3.06 -0.36
C LEU A 42 -0.28 3.08 -0.65
N VAL A 43 -1.03 2.12 -0.13
CA VAL A 43 -2.45 1.97 -0.47
C VAL A 43 -3.27 1.94 0.82
N GLU A 44 -4.09 2.97 1.03
CA GLU A 44 -5.13 2.99 2.06
C GLU A 44 -6.41 2.35 1.52
N TRP A 45 -7.13 1.62 2.39
CA TRP A 45 -8.32 0.83 2.04
C TRP A 45 -8.08 -0.19 0.92
N PRO A 46 -7.04 -1.04 1.01
CA PRO A 46 -6.65 -1.99 -0.03
C PRO A 46 -7.77 -2.98 -0.42
N GLU A 47 -8.71 -3.26 0.48
CA GLU A 47 -9.86 -4.13 0.24
C GLU A 47 -10.77 -3.64 -0.91
N ARG A 48 -10.69 -2.36 -1.27
CA ARG A 48 -11.47 -1.77 -2.38
C ARG A 48 -11.00 -2.24 -3.75
N ALA A 49 -9.76 -2.74 -3.84
CA ALA A 49 -9.17 -3.21 -5.08
C ALA A 49 -8.32 -4.48 -4.89
N GLU A 50 -8.67 -5.33 -3.91
CA GLU A 50 -7.87 -6.50 -3.50
C GLU A 50 -7.44 -7.39 -4.68
N ALA A 51 -8.31 -7.56 -5.69
CA ALA A 51 -8.04 -8.36 -6.87
C ALA A 51 -6.92 -7.82 -7.79
N TYR A 52 -6.63 -6.52 -7.69
CA TYR A 52 -5.61 -5.80 -8.48
C TYR A 52 -4.29 -5.64 -7.72
N LEU A 53 -4.30 -5.85 -6.40
CA LEU A 53 -3.09 -5.70 -5.60
C LEU A 53 -2.17 -6.91 -5.76
N PRO A 54 -0.83 -6.71 -5.77
CA PRO A 54 0.10 -7.81 -5.83
C PRO A 54 -0.03 -8.73 -4.62
N LYS A 55 -0.05 -10.05 -4.85
CA LYS A 55 -0.03 -11.07 -3.77
C LYS A 55 1.24 -11.04 -2.89
N THR A 56 2.23 -10.24 -3.27
CA THR A 56 3.49 -10.01 -2.56
C THR A 56 3.50 -8.69 -1.78
N ALA A 57 2.36 -7.97 -1.75
CA ALA A 57 2.22 -6.77 -0.96
C ALA A 57 2.46 -7.07 0.54
N VAL A 58 3.07 -6.11 1.22
CA VAL A 58 3.15 -6.11 2.69
C VAL A 58 1.91 -5.41 3.20
N LEU A 59 1.07 -6.15 3.91
CA LEU A 59 -0.13 -5.61 4.55
C LEU A 59 0.23 -5.08 5.93
N ILE A 60 -0.31 -3.90 6.26
CA ILE A 60 -0.13 -3.25 7.54
C ILE A 60 -1.50 -3.02 8.16
N GLU A 61 -1.81 -3.74 9.23
CA GLU A 61 -3.00 -3.49 10.04
C GLU A 61 -2.61 -2.61 11.24
N LEU A 62 -3.27 -1.46 11.39
CA LEU A 62 -3.08 -0.57 12.54
C LEU A 62 -4.22 -0.77 13.55
N VAL A 63 -3.90 -1.36 14.69
CA VAL A 63 -4.87 -1.67 15.75
C VAL A 63 -4.73 -0.67 16.88
N HIS A 64 -5.86 -0.17 17.39
CA HIS A 64 -5.88 0.68 18.59
C HIS A 64 -5.36 -0.11 19.80
N GLN A 65 -4.38 0.43 20.52
CA GLN A 65 -3.84 -0.15 21.74
C GLN A 65 -3.50 0.96 22.73
N ASP A 66 -4.31 1.08 23.78
CA ASP A 66 -4.21 2.14 24.79
C ASP A 66 -4.12 3.53 24.13
N ASP A 67 -3.11 4.33 24.51
CA ASP A 67 -2.84 5.65 23.95
C ASP A 67 -2.10 5.59 22.59
N GLY A 68 -1.85 4.40 22.05
CA GLY A 68 -1.03 4.15 20.86
C GLY A 68 -1.68 3.24 19.82
N ARG A 69 -0.84 2.71 18.92
CA ARG A 69 -1.25 1.74 17.89
C ARG A 69 -0.27 0.58 17.84
N LEU A 70 -0.81 -0.63 17.67
CA LEU A 70 -0.05 -1.81 17.27
C LEU A 70 -0.09 -1.93 15.74
N ALA A 71 1.06 -1.87 15.09
CA ALA A 71 1.18 -2.19 13.67
C ALA A 71 1.47 -3.69 13.50
N ARG A 72 0.54 -4.42 12.89
CA ARG A 72 0.74 -5.83 12.52
C ARG A 72 1.07 -5.89 11.04
N LEU A 73 2.24 -6.45 10.74
CA LEU A 73 2.68 -6.66 9.37
C LEU A 73 2.44 -8.11 8.97
N SER A 74 1.87 -8.32 7.80
CA SER A 74 1.70 -9.64 7.18
C SER A 74 1.99 -9.58 5.69
N GLY A 75 2.20 -10.73 5.07
CA GLY A 75 2.51 -10.82 3.65
C GLY A 75 3.48 -11.96 3.37
N GLN A 76 3.97 -12.01 2.14
CA GLN A 76 4.86 -13.06 1.68
C GLN A 76 5.89 -12.52 0.68
N GLY A 77 6.97 -13.29 0.49
CA GLY A 77 8.02 -12.99 -0.46
C GLY A 77 9.05 -11.99 0.06
N ALA A 78 9.99 -11.66 -0.82
CA ALA A 78 11.22 -10.97 -0.44
C ALA A 78 10.99 -9.57 0.18
N ALA A 79 9.91 -8.87 -0.18
CA ALA A 79 9.58 -7.57 0.40
C ALA A 79 9.21 -7.70 1.89
N PHE A 80 8.31 -8.63 2.21
CA PHE A 80 7.92 -8.91 3.59
C PHE A 80 9.10 -9.42 4.42
N GLU A 81 9.90 -10.35 3.90
CA GLU A 81 11.08 -10.87 4.61
C GLU A 81 12.11 -9.78 4.92
N ARG A 82 12.31 -8.81 4.01
CA ARG A 82 13.16 -7.64 4.28
C ARG A 82 12.59 -6.76 5.39
N ALA A 83 11.28 -6.47 5.34
CA ALA A 83 10.62 -5.68 6.37
C ALA A 83 10.71 -6.35 7.75
N ALA A 84 10.45 -7.66 7.81
CA ALA A 84 10.54 -8.45 9.04
C ALA A 84 11.95 -8.43 9.65
N ARG A 85 13.01 -8.51 8.83
CA ARG A 85 14.39 -8.42 9.32
C ARG A 85 14.77 -7.03 9.84
N SER A 86 14.24 -5.97 9.25
CA SER A 86 14.55 -4.59 9.67
C SER A 86 13.86 -4.17 10.98
N LEU A 87 12.84 -4.92 11.40
CA LEU A 87 12.03 -4.62 12.59
C LEU A 87 12.32 -5.57 13.77
N ALA A 88 13.21 -6.54 13.58
CA ALA A 88 13.72 -7.45 14.60
C ALA A 88 14.99 -6.89 15.24
#